data_AF-A0A9E0YJQ9-F1
#
_entry.id   AF-A0A9E0YJQ9-F1
#
_cell.length_a   1.000
_cell.length_b   1.000
_cell.length_c   1.000
_cell.angle_alpha   90.00
_cell.angle_beta   90.00
_cell.angle_gamma   90.00
#
_symmetry.space_group_name_H-M   'P 1'
#
loop_
_entity.id
_entity.type
_entity.pdbx_description
1 polymer ?
#
loop_
_entity_poly.entity_id
_entity_poly.type
_entity_poly.pdbx_seq_one_letter_code
_entity_poly.pdbx_strand_id
1 'polypeptide(L)'
;KTSKNIPEDKKQEYYDLLSRLNEEINTLAETDLEKAESIKKFTKATAHEATREELNPNLLETSLEGLYESVREFRTSHPRLVDTVNEICIFLSKLGI
;
A
#
# COMPACT_ATOMS: atom_id res chain seq x y z
N LYS A 1 -4.38 -15.38 10.60
CA LYS A 1 -3.41 -14.66 11.45
C LYS A 1 -4.02 -13.32 11.80
N THR A 2 -4.38 -13.10 13.07
CA THR A 2 -4.94 -11.84 13.57
C THR A 2 -3.77 -10.86 13.76
N SER A 3 -3.60 -9.94 12.83
CA SER A 3 -2.64 -8.83 12.97
C SER A 3 -3.00 -8.01 14.20
N LYS A 4 -2.05 -7.80 15.11
CA LYS A 4 -2.25 -7.00 16.33
C LYS A 4 -2.16 -5.50 16.07
N ASN A 5 -1.49 -5.10 14.99
CA ASN A 5 -1.26 -3.70 14.66
C ASN A 5 -2.48 -3.05 14.01
N ILE A 6 -3.22 -3.79 13.18
CA ILE A 6 -4.47 -3.29 12.58
C ILE A 6 -5.65 -3.81 13.40
N PRO A 7 -6.43 -2.91 14.06
CA PRO A 7 -7.61 -3.28 14.84
C PRO A 7 -8.62 -4.08 14.02
N GLU A 8 -9.32 -5.02 14.66
CA GLU A 8 -10.28 -5.91 13.97
C GLU A 8 -11.37 -5.14 13.24
N ASP A 9 -11.89 -4.06 13.84
CA ASP A 9 -12.91 -3.17 13.27
C ASP A 9 -12.40 -2.34 12.08
N LYS A 10 -11.09 -2.24 11.91
CA LYS A 10 -10.41 -1.51 10.83
C LYS A 10 -9.84 -2.40 9.73
N LYS A 11 -9.84 -3.72 9.92
CA LYS A 11 -9.30 -4.67 8.92
C LYS A 11 -10.06 -4.63 7.60
N GLN A 12 -11.39 -4.51 7.65
CA GLN A 12 -12.17 -4.45 6.42
C GLN A 12 -11.81 -3.19 5.60
N GLU A 13 -11.75 -2.03 6.27
CA GLU A 13 -11.33 -0.77 5.63
C GLU A 13 -9.93 -0.88 5.00
N TYR A 14 -8.99 -1.55 5.71
CA TYR A 14 -7.65 -1.80 5.19
C TYR A 14 -7.64 -2.74 3.98
N TYR A 15 -8.41 -3.84 4.01
CA TYR A 15 -8.51 -4.76 2.89
C TYR A 15 -9.17 -4.11 1.66
N ASP A 16 -10.15 -3.24 1.88
CA ASP A 16 -10.81 -2.50 0.80
C ASP A 16 -9.84 -1.52 0.12
N LEU A 17 -8.95 -0.87 0.90
CA LEU A 17 -7.87 -0.04 0.35
C LEU A 17 -6.86 -0.87 -0.47
N LEU A 18 -6.44 -2.03 0.05
CA LEU A 18 -5.53 -2.92 -0.67
C LEU A 18 -6.16 -3.50 -1.95
N SER A 19 -7.45 -3.80 -1.93
CA SER A 19 -8.19 -4.27 -3.11
C SER A 19 -8.22 -3.19 -4.19
N ARG A 20 -8.57 -1.95 -3.82
CA ARG A 20 -8.56 -0.80 -4.74
C ARG A 20 -7.16 -0.56 -5.33
N LEU A 21 -6.12 -0.61 -4.50
CA LEU A 21 -4.75 -0.47 -4.98
C LEU A 21 -4.38 -1.58 -5.99
N ASN A 22 -4.80 -2.82 -5.73
CA ASN A 22 -4.54 -3.93 -6.64
C ASN A 22 -5.29 -3.79 -7.99
N GLU A 23 -6.49 -3.21 -8.00
CA GLU A 23 -7.21 -2.87 -9.22
C GLU A 23 -6.45 -1.83 -10.05
N GLU A 24 -6.02 -0.73 -9.43
CA GLU A 24 -5.25 0.33 -10.10
C GLU A 24 -3.91 -0.19 -10.64
N ILE A 25 -3.24 -1.09 -9.92
CA ILE A 25 -2.01 -1.77 -10.38
C ILE A 25 -2.30 -2.65 -11.60
N ASN A 26 -3.41 -3.37 -11.62
CA ASN A 26 -3.78 -4.21 -12.78
C ASN A 26 -4.07 -3.35 -14.01
N THR A 27 -4.73 -2.20 -13.84
CA THR A 27 -4.93 -1.23 -14.92
C THR A 27 -3.59 -0.68 -15.43
N LEU A 28 -2.66 -0.33 -14.54
CA LEU A 28 -1.33 0.11 -14.96
C LEU A 28 -0.58 -0.98 -15.74
N ALA A 29 -0.74 -2.26 -15.36
CA ALA A 29 -0.07 -3.38 -16.00
C ALA A 29 -0.46 -3.57 -17.48
N GLU A 30 -1.60 -3.01 -17.92
CA GLU A 30 -2.00 -3.02 -19.33
C GLU A 30 -1.11 -2.13 -20.21
N THR A 31 -0.51 -1.09 -19.62
CA THR A 31 0.34 -0.11 -20.32
C THR A 31 1.81 -0.20 -19.94
N ASP A 32 2.13 -0.57 -18.69
CA ASP A 32 3.48 -0.67 -18.16
C ASP A 32 3.58 -1.78 -17.10
N LEU A 33 3.84 -3.00 -17.58
CA LEU A 33 3.93 -4.19 -16.75
C LEU A 33 5.08 -4.13 -15.73
N GLU A 34 6.24 -3.61 -16.13
CA GLU A 34 7.43 -3.56 -15.26
C GLU A 34 7.17 -2.68 -14.03
N LYS A 35 6.61 -1.49 -14.24
CA LYS A 35 6.27 -0.57 -13.16
C LYS A 35 5.16 -1.12 -12.28
N ALA A 36 4.13 -1.72 -12.88
CA ALA A 36 3.06 -2.38 -12.13
C ALA A 36 3.60 -3.51 -11.23
N GLU A 37 4.54 -4.32 -11.71
CA GLU A 37 5.18 -5.36 -10.90
C GLU A 37 6.00 -4.79 -9.74
N SER A 38 6.72 -3.69 -9.96
CA SER A 38 7.48 -3.00 -8.90
C SER A 38 6.54 -2.51 -7.79
N ILE A 39 5.47 -1.80 -8.15
CA ILE A 39 4.46 -1.30 -7.20
C ILE A 39 3.81 -2.46 -6.44
N LYS A 40 3.50 -3.57 -7.13
CA LYS A 40 2.95 -4.78 -6.51
C LYS A 40 3.89 -5.39 -5.47
N LYS A 41 5.21 -5.37 -5.71
CA LYS A 41 6.21 -5.86 -4.73
C LYS A 41 6.22 -4.99 -3.48
N PHE A 42 6.24 -3.67 -3.62
CA PHE A 42 6.18 -2.75 -2.48
C PHE A 42 4.85 -2.79 -1.73
N THR A 43 3.74 -2.95 -2.46
CA THR A 43 2.40 -3.14 -1.87
C THR A 43 2.37 -4.38 -0.97
N LYS A 44 2.90 -5.50 -1.46
CA LYS A 44 2.99 -6.74 -0.65
C LYS A 44 3.91 -6.58 0.56
N ALA A 45 5.04 -5.91 0.40
CA ALA A 45 5.97 -5.65 1.50
C ALA A 45 5.30 -4.78 2.59
N THR A 46 4.69 -3.66 2.19
CA THR A 46 3.93 -2.77 3.08
C THR A 46 2.82 -3.52 3.80
N ALA A 47 2.02 -4.29 3.04
CA ALA A 47 0.93 -5.06 3.61
C ALA A 47 1.42 -6.10 4.62
N HIS A 48 2.53 -6.77 4.33
CA HIS A 48 3.14 -7.73 5.22
C HIS A 48 3.64 -7.08 6.52
N GLU A 49 4.38 -5.97 6.44
CA GLU A 49 4.93 -5.29 7.62
C GLU A 49 3.82 -4.67 8.49
N ALA A 50 2.81 -4.04 7.88
CA ALA A 50 1.67 -3.47 8.61
C ALA A 50 0.85 -4.54 9.36
N THR A 51 0.83 -5.78 8.85
CA THR A 51 0.06 -6.89 9.42
C THR A 51 0.89 -7.85 10.29
N ARG A 52 2.20 -7.60 10.44
CA ARG A 52 3.14 -8.44 11.18
C ARG A 52 2.73 -8.55 12.66
N GLU A 53 3.08 -9.66 13.31
CA GLU A 53 2.76 -9.85 14.74
C GLU A 53 3.54 -8.88 15.64
N GLU A 54 4.79 -8.61 15.28
CA GLU A 54 5.65 -7.59 15.89
C GLU A 54 5.98 -6.55 14.82
N LEU A 55 5.50 -5.31 15.03
CA LEU A 55 5.74 -4.21 14.12
C LEU A 55 7.23 -3.83 14.15
N ASN A 56 7.85 -3.70 12.98
CA ASN A 56 9.14 -3.02 12.84
C ASN A 56 8.92 -1.69 12.10
N PRO A 57 8.88 -0.55 12.80
CA PRO A 57 8.57 0.75 12.21
C PRO A 57 9.50 1.12 11.04
N ASN A 58 10.80 0.84 11.16
CA ASN A 58 11.77 1.16 10.11
C ASN A 58 11.51 0.37 8.82
N LEU A 59 11.14 -0.91 8.93
CA LEU A 59 10.83 -1.72 7.75
C LEU A 59 9.53 -1.29 7.10
N LEU A 60 8.52 -0.95 7.90
CA LEU A 60 7.27 -0.43 7.38
C LEU A 60 7.49 0.91 6.67
N GLU A 61 8.18 1.86 7.30
CA GLU A 61 8.51 3.17 6.71
C GLU A 61 9.28 3.01 5.40
N THR A 62 10.32 2.17 5.38
CA THR A 62 11.09 1.88 4.16
C THR A 62 10.19 1.30 3.05
N SER A 63 9.27 0.39 3.39
CA SER A 63 8.36 -0.21 2.41
C SER A 63 7.33 0.79 1.88
N LEU A 64 6.84 1.70 2.72
CA LEU A 64 5.92 2.78 2.35
C LEU A 64 6.60 3.83 1.48
N GLU A 65 7.82 4.22 1.81
CA GLU A 65 8.61 5.15 1.01
C GLU A 65 8.86 4.54 -0.38
N GLY A 66 9.30 3.29 -0.45
CA GLY A 66 9.48 2.60 -1.73
C GLY A 66 8.19 2.49 -2.56
N LEU A 67 7.03 2.26 -1.90
CA LEU A 67 5.72 2.27 -2.57
C LEU A 67 5.39 3.65 -3.12
N TYR A 68 5.57 4.71 -2.32
CA TYR A 68 5.31 6.09 -2.70
C TYR A 68 6.20 6.54 -3.88
N GLU A 69 7.50 6.27 -3.80
CA GLU A 69 8.45 6.58 -4.88
C GLU A 69 8.06 5.87 -6.19
N SER A 70 7.58 4.62 -6.10
CA SER A 70 7.14 3.83 -7.26
C SER A 70 5.89 4.38 -7.93
N VAL A 71 5.01 5.08 -7.20
CA VAL A 71 3.77 5.64 -7.78
C VAL A 71 3.87 7.11 -8.15
N ARG A 72 4.86 7.85 -7.62
CA ARG A 72 4.95 9.31 -7.74
C ARG A 72 4.94 9.82 -9.19
N GLU A 73 5.57 9.10 -10.12
CA GLU A 73 5.62 9.48 -11.53
C GLU A 73 4.26 9.39 -12.23
N PHE A 74 3.31 8.63 -11.67
CA PHE A 74 1.98 8.42 -12.24
C PHE A 74 0.93 9.44 -11.78
N ARG A 75 1.33 10.49 -11.06
CA ARG A 75 0.38 11.50 -10.56
C ARG A 75 -0.50 12.15 -11.65
N THR A 76 0.00 12.23 -12.88
CA THR A 76 -0.73 12.79 -14.02
C THR A 76 -1.51 11.72 -14.80
N SER A 77 -0.92 10.55 -15.03
CA SER A 77 -1.50 9.48 -15.87
C SER A 77 -2.42 8.53 -15.11
N HIS A 78 -2.09 8.19 -13.86
CA HIS A 78 -2.89 7.33 -12.98
C HIS A 78 -3.06 8.00 -11.61
N PRO A 79 -3.80 9.13 -11.52
CA PRO A 79 -3.96 9.86 -10.25
C PRO A 79 -4.58 8.99 -9.14
N ARG A 80 -5.53 8.11 -9.48
CA ARG A 80 -6.20 7.22 -8.51
C ARG A 80 -5.25 6.22 -7.86
N LEU A 81 -4.24 5.74 -8.59
CA LEU A 81 -3.18 4.89 -8.06
C LEU A 81 -2.41 5.62 -6.95
N VAL A 82 -2.01 6.87 -7.21
CA VAL A 82 -1.29 7.70 -6.24
C VAL A 82 -2.18 8.04 -5.04
N ASP A 83 -3.43 8.41 -5.29
CA ASP A 83 -4.40 8.74 -4.24
C ASP A 83 -4.65 7.55 -3.32
N THR A 84 -4.79 6.35 -3.87
CA THR A 84 -5.01 5.13 -3.08
C THR A 84 -3.81 4.79 -2.20
N VAL A 85 -2.58 4.96 -2.71
CA VAL A 85 -1.36 4.81 -1.89
C VAL A 85 -1.35 5.84 -0.75
N ASN A 86 -1.70 7.10 -1.04
CA ASN A 86 -1.78 8.13 -0.02
C ASN A 86 -2.87 7.85 1.03
N GLU A 87 -4.02 7.31 0.62
CA GLU A 87 -5.08 6.87 1.55
C GLU A 87 -4.57 5.77 2.50
N ILE A 88 -3.78 4.82 2.00
CA ILE A 88 -3.14 3.77 2.83
C ILE A 88 -2.18 4.40 3.83
N CYS A 89 -1.30 5.32 3.40
CA CYS A 89 -0.39 6.02 4.30
C CYS A 89 -1.13 6.76 5.41
N ILE A 90 -2.20 7.49 5.07
CA ILE A 90 -3.04 8.20 6.04
C ILE A 90 -3.75 7.23 6.98
N PHE A 91 -4.26 6.11 6.46
CA PHE A 91 -4.92 5.09 7.26
C PHE A 91 -3.96 4.52 8.32
N LEU A 92 -2.74 4.14 7.93
CA LEU A 92 -1.73 3.62 8.85
C LEU A 92 -1.30 4.69 9.87
N SER A 93 -1.06 5.93 9.41
CA SER A 93 -0.69 7.04 10.29
C SER A 93 -1.77 7.33 11.36
N LYS A 94 -3.06 7.22 11.01
CA LYS A 94 -4.17 7.36 11.98
C LYS A 94 -4.19 6.28 13.05
N LEU A 95 -3.58 5.12 12.79
CA LEU A 95 -3.42 4.04 13.76
C LEU A 95 -2.14 4.20 14.61
N GLY A 96 -1.35 5.27 14.37
CA GLY A 96 -0.06 5.48 15.03
C GLY A 96 1.04 4.55 14.48
N ILE A 97 0.87 4.11 13.23
CA ILE A 97 1.74 3.19 12.50
C ILE A 97 2.42 3.93 11.36
#